data_AF-A0A2N3F4E3-F1
#
_entry.id   AF-A0A2N3F4E3-F1
#
_cell.length_a   1.000
_cell.length_b   1.000
_cell.length_c   1.000
_cell.angle_alpha   90.00
_cell.angle_beta   90.00
_cell.angle_gamma   90.00
#
_symmetry.space_group_name_H-M   'P 1'
#
loop_
_entity.id
_entity.type
_entity.pdbx_description
1 polymer ?
#
loop_
_entity_poly.entity_id
_entity_poly.type
_entity_poly.pdbx_seq_one_letter_code
_entity_poly.pdbx_strand_id
1 'polypeptide(L)'
;MGTRRHSQRSSAGGPRIRKRCGSAAFECRVRFGAGSRGRSSVALACDGRAPVSERVIDAGGAPLARIVDGDGPVLALALHAGHAVRPGLESYLALGDDERLREEDPHTARMAPRGLPLLEVLRSRFEIDLNRPRFRAVYQGPQDAWGLRVYRSELPDDEDRVSRAAYDTFYATAFDLLSRLAEKHGRFVVLDLHSYNHRRDGAEQPGADERENPEVNLGTRRLDRERWAGVVECFSAAMETSGFDCRENVKFGGGHFAHWVAETFPGTGAALSIEFKKTYMDEWTGAVDSSAVERIRMALGSAVPALVRAIETMG
;
A
#
# COMPACT_ATOMS: atom_id res chain seq x y z
N MET A 1 -41.51 -50.02 -37.10
CA MET A 1 -42.40 -48.85 -36.89
C MET A 1 -41.50 -47.71 -36.41
N GLY A 2 -41.28 -46.58 -37.07
CA GLY A 2 -41.99 -45.93 -38.16
C GLY A 2 -42.02 -44.44 -37.81
N THR A 3 -41.38 -43.61 -38.65
CA THR A 3 -41.70 -42.18 -38.91
C THR A 3 -41.43 -41.18 -37.77
N ARG A 4 -41.08 -39.90 -37.97
CA ARG A 4 -40.87 -39.04 -39.15
C ARG A 4 -40.18 -37.74 -38.66
N ARG A 5 -39.51 -37.08 -39.60
CA ARG A 5 -38.95 -35.72 -39.53
C ARG A 5 -40.05 -34.63 -39.65
N HIS A 6 -39.82 -33.48 -39.02
CA HIS A 6 -40.16 -32.11 -39.45
C HIS A 6 -38.97 -31.25 -38.97
N SER A 7 -38.20 -30.44 -39.71
CA SER A 7 -38.34 -29.52 -40.86
C SER A 7 -39.21 -28.29 -40.62
N GLN A 8 -38.56 -27.13 -40.41
CA GLN A 8 -38.62 -25.88 -41.21
C GLN A 8 -37.78 -24.80 -40.48
N ARG A 9 -36.78 -24.16 -41.13
CA ARG A 9 -36.79 -22.82 -41.80
C ARG A 9 -37.35 -21.73 -40.86
N SER A 10 -36.77 -20.55 -40.65
CA SER A 10 -35.93 -19.61 -41.42
C SER A 10 -35.62 -18.45 -40.45
N SER A 11 -34.52 -17.70 -40.54
CA SER A 11 -34.45 -16.49 -41.38
C SER A 11 -33.16 -15.69 -41.09
N ALA A 12 -32.68 -15.03 -42.15
CA ALA A 12 -31.99 -13.74 -42.27
C ALA A 12 -31.36 -13.11 -40.99
N GLY A 13 -30.09 -12.72 -40.96
CA GLY A 13 -29.49 -11.74 -41.87
C GLY A 13 -29.63 -10.32 -41.28
N GLY A 14 -28.65 -9.87 -40.49
CA GLY A 14 -28.58 -8.52 -39.91
C GLY A 14 -27.18 -8.22 -39.36
N PRO A 15 -26.70 -6.96 -39.38
CA PRO A 15 -25.35 -6.66 -39.84
C PRO A 15 -24.25 -6.64 -38.76
N ARG A 16 -23.05 -7.04 -39.21
CA ARG A 16 -21.76 -6.89 -38.51
C ARG A 16 -21.45 -5.40 -38.29
N ILE A 17 -21.56 -4.94 -37.04
CA ILE A 17 -21.02 -3.63 -36.63
C ILE A 17 -19.52 -3.81 -36.36
N ARG A 18 -18.70 -3.48 -37.37
CA ARG A 18 -17.27 -3.22 -37.21
C ARG A 18 -17.12 -1.87 -36.49
N LYS A 19 -16.89 -1.88 -35.18
CA LYS A 19 -16.35 -0.70 -34.50
C LYS A 19 -14.87 -0.59 -34.87
N ARG A 20 -14.57 0.33 -35.80
CA ARG A 20 -13.23 0.85 -36.03
C ARG A 20 -12.85 1.68 -34.80
N CYS A 21 -11.94 1.17 -33.96
CA CYS A 21 -11.17 2.02 -33.06
C CYS A 21 -10.17 2.80 -33.93
N GLY A 22 -10.47 4.07 -34.19
CA GLY A 22 -9.51 5.00 -34.76
C GLY A 22 -8.43 5.29 -33.73
N SER A 23 -7.21 4.82 -34.01
CA SER A 23 -5.98 5.23 -33.34
C SER A 23 -5.71 6.71 -33.64
N ALA A 24 -5.89 7.59 -32.66
CA ALA A 24 -5.32 8.94 -32.70
C ALA A 24 -4.02 8.92 -31.89
N ALA A 25 -2.93 8.57 -32.56
CA ALA A 25 -1.59 8.80 -32.04
C ALA A 25 -1.31 10.31 -32.06
N PHE A 26 -1.18 10.92 -30.89
CA PHE A 26 -0.66 12.29 -30.77
C PHE A 26 0.87 12.22 -30.80
N GLU A 27 1.47 12.44 -31.97
CA GLU A 27 2.90 12.72 -32.11
C GLU A 27 3.20 14.13 -31.59
N CYS A 28 3.89 14.24 -30.45
CA CYS A 28 4.50 15.49 -30.01
C CYS A 28 5.88 15.63 -30.67
N ARG A 29 5.98 16.42 -31.75
CA ARG A 29 7.26 16.75 -32.39
C ARG A 29 7.92 17.95 -31.71
N VAL A 30 8.99 17.72 -30.97
CA VAL A 30 9.90 18.78 -30.49
C VAL A 30 10.95 19.05 -31.57
N ARG A 31 11.01 20.30 -32.06
CA ARG A 31 12.08 20.78 -32.95
C ARG A 31 13.27 21.25 -32.11
N PHE A 32 14.46 20.69 -32.34
CA PHE A 32 15.72 21.23 -31.83
C PHE A 32 16.37 22.13 -32.88
N GLY A 33 16.60 23.40 -32.52
CA GLY A 33 17.44 24.34 -33.27
C GLY A 33 18.89 24.32 -32.75
N ALA A 34 19.85 24.34 -33.67
CA ALA A 34 21.28 24.24 -33.39
C ALA A 34 21.98 25.62 -33.31
N GLY A 35 23.01 25.71 -32.47
CA GLY A 35 24.01 26.79 -32.37
C GLY A 35 24.01 27.47 -30.99
N SER A 36 25.11 27.70 -30.27
CA SER A 36 26.54 27.64 -30.54
C SER A 36 27.31 27.47 -29.19
N ARG A 37 28.61 27.14 -29.29
CA ARG A 37 29.46 26.65 -28.19
C ARG A 37 29.97 27.77 -27.27
N GLY A 38 29.97 27.49 -25.97
CA GLY A 38 30.81 28.14 -24.95
C GLY A 38 30.97 27.21 -23.75
N ARG A 39 32.19 26.70 -23.51
CA ARG A 39 32.52 25.85 -22.36
C ARG A 39 32.80 26.72 -21.13
N SER A 40 32.10 26.49 -20.03
CA SER A 40 32.69 26.55 -18.69
C SER A 40 31.82 25.77 -17.68
N SER A 41 32.49 24.96 -16.87
CA SER A 41 32.04 24.26 -15.65
C SER A 41 30.63 23.63 -15.63
N VAL A 42 30.60 22.31 -15.70
CA VAL A 42 29.45 21.46 -15.40
C VAL A 42 29.13 21.57 -13.90
N ALA A 43 28.08 22.32 -13.57
CA ALA A 43 27.28 22.08 -12.39
C ALA A 43 25.95 21.53 -12.90
N LEU A 44 25.70 20.23 -12.69
CA LEU A 44 24.35 19.68 -12.85
C LEU A 44 23.48 20.33 -11.78
N ALA A 45 22.64 21.27 -12.19
CA ALA A 45 21.46 21.64 -11.42
C ALA A 45 20.49 20.45 -11.50
N CYS A 46 20.38 19.70 -10.42
CA CYS A 46 19.32 18.71 -10.22
C CYS A 46 18.37 19.25 -9.15
N ASP A 47 17.18 19.63 -9.60
CA ASP A 47 15.92 19.89 -8.88
C ASP A 47 15.96 20.68 -7.56
N GLY A 48 15.65 21.98 -7.67
CA GLY A 48 15.30 22.85 -6.54
C GLY A 48 13.92 22.58 -5.95
N ARG A 49 13.66 21.36 -5.43
CA ARG A 49 12.61 21.18 -4.41
C ARG A 49 13.16 21.67 -3.08
N ALA A 50 12.36 22.43 -2.34
CA ALA A 50 12.64 22.75 -0.94
C ALA A 50 12.96 21.46 -0.16
N PRO A 51 13.82 21.52 0.88
CA PRO A 51 14.05 20.36 1.73
C PRO A 51 12.71 19.83 2.23
N VAL A 52 12.46 18.55 2.02
CA VAL A 52 11.25 17.90 2.49
C VAL A 52 11.29 17.94 4.01
N SER A 53 10.36 18.68 4.62
CA SER A 53 10.27 18.71 6.08
C SER A 53 9.81 17.36 6.58
N GLU A 54 10.50 16.85 7.60
CA GLU A 54 10.10 15.64 8.31
C GLU A 54 9.95 15.94 9.80
N ARG A 55 9.06 15.18 10.44
CA ARG A 55 8.86 15.21 11.89
C ARG A 55 8.72 13.80 12.43
N VAL A 56 9.28 13.57 13.60
CA VAL A 56 9.12 12.31 14.35
C VAL A 56 8.04 12.51 15.39
N ILE A 57 7.21 11.48 15.55
CA ILE A 57 6.18 11.38 16.57
C ILE A 57 6.66 10.37 17.59
N ASP A 58 6.82 10.83 18.84
CA ASP A 58 7.24 9.99 19.96
C ASP A 58 6.01 9.54 20.76
N ALA A 59 6.08 8.33 21.32
CA ALA A 59 5.11 7.83 22.29
C ALA A 59 5.80 6.88 23.26
N GLY A 60 5.46 6.88 24.56
CA GLY A 60 6.10 5.94 25.51
C GLY A 60 7.63 6.01 25.54
N GLY A 61 8.21 7.20 25.34
CA GLY A 61 9.65 7.45 25.48
C GLY A 61 10.54 7.05 24.30
N ALA A 62 9.98 6.71 23.14
CA ALA A 62 10.76 6.42 21.93
C ALA A 62 10.00 6.82 20.64
N PRO A 63 10.68 6.91 19.49
CA PRO A 63 10.03 7.15 18.21
C PRO A 63 8.95 6.10 17.90
N LEU A 64 7.78 6.56 17.46
CA LEU A 64 6.65 5.73 17.05
C LEU A 64 6.47 5.78 15.54
N ALA A 65 6.44 6.98 14.97
CA ALA A 65 6.21 7.21 13.55
C ALA A 65 7.02 8.41 13.04
N ARG A 66 7.24 8.44 11.73
CA ARG A 66 7.82 9.57 11.01
C ARG A 66 6.78 10.09 10.02
N ILE A 67 6.64 11.41 9.94
CA ILE A 67 5.87 12.06 8.89
C ILE A 67 6.82 12.84 8.02
N VAL A 68 6.78 12.53 6.73
CA VAL A 68 7.48 13.27 5.69
C VAL A 68 6.44 14.09 4.96
N ASP A 69 6.61 15.40 4.93
CA ASP A 69 5.68 16.28 4.23
C ASP A 69 5.78 16.08 2.72
N GLY A 70 4.71 16.42 2.02
CA GLY A 70 4.65 16.31 0.58
C GLY A 70 3.43 17.01 0.02
N ASP A 71 3.20 16.82 -1.28
CA ASP A 71 2.18 17.54 -2.01
C ASP A 71 1.07 16.63 -2.50
N GLY A 72 -0.11 17.23 -2.64
CA GLY A 72 -1.26 16.60 -3.28
C GLY A 72 -2.14 15.78 -2.34
N PRO A 73 -3.24 15.24 -2.88
CA PRO A 73 -4.29 14.56 -2.12
C PRO A 73 -4.02 13.07 -1.89
N VAL A 74 -2.82 12.57 -2.22
CA VAL A 74 -2.46 11.15 -2.08
C VAL A 74 -1.39 11.02 -1.01
N LEU A 75 -1.67 10.25 0.03
CA LEU A 75 -0.74 9.95 1.11
C LEU A 75 -0.26 8.51 1.01
N ALA A 76 1.04 8.28 1.18
CA ALA A 76 1.58 6.95 1.40
C ALA A 76 1.59 6.64 2.90
N LEU A 77 1.20 5.42 3.26
CA LEU A 77 1.26 4.90 4.61
C LEU A 77 2.06 3.59 4.60
N ALA A 78 3.04 3.49 5.48
CA ALA A 78 3.80 2.26 5.69
C ALA A 78 3.65 1.82 7.15
N LEU A 79 2.56 1.09 7.41
CA LEU A 79 2.05 0.84 8.75
C LEU A 79 2.84 -0.25 9.50
N HIS A 80 3.44 -1.18 8.77
CA HIS A 80 4.21 -2.32 9.31
C HIS A 80 5.68 -2.31 8.85
N ALA A 81 6.19 -1.16 8.41
CA ALA A 81 7.59 -1.01 7.98
C ALA A 81 8.61 -1.02 9.12
N GLY A 82 8.14 -0.72 10.33
CA GLY A 82 8.95 -0.54 11.51
C GLY A 82 9.42 -1.85 12.11
N HIS A 83 10.66 -1.84 12.61
CA HIS A 83 11.29 -2.98 13.27
C HIS A 83 11.70 -2.68 14.72
N ALA A 84 11.67 -1.40 15.13
CA ALA A 84 12.11 -1.00 16.45
C ALA A 84 11.14 -1.50 17.53
N VAL A 85 11.69 -1.83 18.70
CA VAL A 85 10.92 -2.17 19.89
C VAL A 85 11.40 -1.22 20.99
N ARG A 86 10.48 -0.68 21.78
CA ARG A 86 10.87 0.20 22.89
C ARG A 86 11.71 -0.59 23.92
N PRO A 87 12.73 0.01 24.55
CA PRO A 87 13.62 -0.72 25.47
C PRO A 87 12.91 -1.47 26.60
N GLY A 88 11.81 -0.92 27.13
CA GLY A 88 11.03 -1.58 28.20
C GLY A 88 10.33 -2.88 27.79
N LEU A 89 10.17 -3.15 26.48
CA LEU A 89 9.47 -4.34 25.98
C LEU A 89 10.40 -5.45 25.49
N GLU A 90 11.68 -5.14 25.25
CA GLU A 90 12.65 -6.08 24.66
C GLU A 90 12.81 -7.37 25.47
N SER A 91 12.85 -7.28 26.81
CA SER A 91 13.00 -8.43 27.70
C SER A 91 11.79 -9.37 27.69
N TYR A 92 10.62 -8.88 27.28
CA TYR A 92 9.38 -9.66 27.21
C TYR A 92 9.21 -10.38 25.88
N LEU A 93 9.89 -9.95 24.81
CA LEU A 93 9.77 -10.58 23.50
C LEU A 93 10.33 -12.01 23.51
N ALA A 94 9.51 -12.93 23.03
CA ALA A 94 9.90 -14.31 22.78
C ALA A 94 10.43 -14.51 21.35
N LEU A 95 9.98 -13.70 20.39
CA LEU A 95 10.42 -13.75 18.99
C LEU A 95 11.82 -13.15 18.82
N GLY A 96 12.64 -13.84 18.04
CA GLY A 96 13.93 -13.32 17.57
C GLY A 96 13.78 -12.21 16.53
N ASP A 97 14.90 -11.58 16.19
CA ASP A 97 14.97 -10.50 15.22
C ASP A 97 14.47 -10.93 13.83
N ASP A 98 15.03 -12.03 13.31
CA ASP A 98 14.68 -12.60 12.01
C ASP A 98 13.22 -13.06 11.93
N GLU A 99 12.68 -13.62 13.03
CA GLU A 99 11.28 -14.04 13.09
C GLU A 99 10.32 -12.86 12.98
N ARG A 100 10.65 -11.74 13.65
CA ARG A 100 9.86 -10.51 13.55
C ARG A 100 9.97 -9.91 12.16
N LEU A 101 11.19 -9.75 11.64
CA LEU A 101 11.45 -9.17 10.32
C LEU A 101 10.70 -9.90 9.21
N ARG A 102 10.59 -11.23 9.31
CA ARG A 102 9.84 -12.05 8.36
C ARG A 102 8.34 -11.72 8.35
N GLU A 103 7.72 -11.40 9.47
CA GLU A 103 6.26 -11.13 9.55
C GLU A 103 5.88 -9.64 9.57
N GLU A 104 6.88 -8.76 9.62
CA GLU A 104 6.76 -7.33 9.35
C GLU A 104 6.83 -7.04 7.85
N ASP A 105 6.66 -5.77 7.47
CA ASP A 105 6.59 -5.35 6.06
C ASP A 105 7.79 -4.44 5.71
N PRO A 106 9.04 -4.92 5.87
CA PRO A 106 10.22 -4.08 5.70
C PRO A 106 10.28 -3.50 4.28
N HIS A 107 10.83 -2.30 4.19
CA HIS A 107 11.00 -1.53 2.95
C HIS A 107 9.73 -0.99 2.28
N THR A 108 8.52 -1.25 2.80
CA THR A 108 7.27 -0.67 2.25
C THR A 108 7.29 0.87 2.23
N ALA A 109 7.91 1.51 3.23
CA ALA A 109 8.13 2.96 3.21
C ALA A 109 9.01 3.43 2.04
N ARG A 110 9.99 2.62 1.61
CA ARG A 110 10.86 2.92 0.45
C ARG A 110 10.12 2.78 -0.89
N MET A 111 8.99 2.07 -0.90
CA MET A 111 8.11 1.96 -2.07
C MET A 111 7.25 3.21 -2.27
N ALA A 112 7.14 4.08 -1.26
CA ALA A 112 6.35 5.31 -1.38
C ALA A 112 6.87 6.20 -2.53
N PRO A 113 6.01 6.64 -3.46
CA PRO A 113 6.40 7.57 -4.50
C PRO A 113 6.99 8.86 -3.93
N ARG A 114 8.08 9.34 -4.55
CA ARG A 114 8.78 10.55 -4.09
C ARG A 114 7.87 11.77 -4.19
N GLY A 115 7.90 12.61 -3.16
CA GLY A 115 7.16 13.88 -3.11
C GLY A 115 5.71 13.77 -2.64
N LEU A 116 5.21 12.55 -2.38
CA LEU A 116 3.96 12.37 -1.65
C LEU A 116 4.19 12.58 -0.15
N PRO A 117 3.18 13.06 0.59
CA PRO A 117 3.20 12.95 2.04
C PRO A 117 3.27 11.46 2.44
N LEU A 118 4.13 11.13 3.40
CA LEU A 118 4.32 9.78 3.92
C LEU A 118 4.15 9.76 5.44
N LEU A 119 3.34 8.82 5.93
CA LEU A 119 3.30 8.41 7.33
C LEU A 119 3.94 7.03 7.45
N GLU A 120 5.10 6.94 8.08
CA GLU A 120 5.85 5.70 8.28
C GLU A 120 5.86 5.32 9.76
N VAL A 121 5.42 4.10 10.08
CA VAL A 121 5.55 3.56 11.44
C VAL A 121 6.95 2.99 11.61
N LEU A 122 7.59 3.33 12.73
CA LEU A 122 8.98 2.94 13.04
C LEU A 122 9.06 1.73 13.98
N ARG A 123 7.97 1.46 14.71
CA ARG A 123 7.88 0.35 15.64
C ARG A 123 7.39 -0.93 14.99
N SER A 124 7.91 -2.03 15.50
CA SER A 124 7.46 -3.38 15.18
C SER A 124 5.98 -3.51 15.46
N ARG A 125 5.26 -4.15 14.53
CA ARG A 125 3.87 -4.57 14.75
C ARG A 125 3.73 -5.49 15.97
N PHE A 126 4.79 -6.17 16.38
CA PHE A 126 4.82 -7.04 17.56
C PHE A 126 4.88 -6.28 18.88
N GLU A 127 5.14 -4.98 18.86
CA GLU A 127 4.88 -4.11 20.02
C GLU A 127 3.42 -3.64 20.01
N ILE A 128 2.95 -3.13 18.87
CA ILE A 128 1.59 -2.64 18.68
C ILE A 128 1.18 -2.76 17.21
N ASP A 129 0.23 -3.64 16.91
CA ASP A 129 -0.31 -3.80 15.55
C ASP A 129 -1.37 -2.73 15.31
N LEU A 130 -0.93 -1.62 14.71
CA LEU A 130 -1.77 -0.49 14.35
C LEU A 130 -2.79 -0.82 13.24
N ASN A 131 -2.71 -2.00 12.61
CA ASN A 131 -3.73 -2.48 11.66
C ASN A 131 -4.77 -3.40 12.34
N ARG A 132 -4.91 -3.30 13.66
CA ARG A 132 -5.95 -3.98 14.46
C ARG A 132 -6.74 -2.97 15.29
N PRO A 133 -8.00 -3.28 15.65
CA PRO A 133 -8.73 -2.44 16.57
C PRO A 133 -7.99 -2.36 17.91
N ARG A 134 -8.05 -1.18 18.55
CA ARG A 134 -7.32 -0.86 19.80
C ARG A 134 -7.29 -1.99 20.84
N PHE A 135 -8.43 -2.65 21.08
CA PHE A 135 -8.53 -3.71 22.09
C PHE A 135 -7.71 -4.97 21.75
N ARG A 136 -7.38 -5.20 20.47
CA ARG A 136 -6.55 -6.31 19.95
C ARG A 136 -5.20 -5.87 19.38
N ALA A 137 -4.81 -4.61 19.55
CA ALA A 137 -3.57 -4.09 18.98
C ALA A 137 -2.31 -4.67 19.64
N VAL A 138 -2.41 -5.10 20.90
CA VAL A 138 -1.37 -5.88 21.59
C VAL A 138 -1.72 -7.36 21.53
N TYR A 139 -0.84 -8.18 20.97
CA TYR A 139 -1.05 -9.63 20.84
C TYR A 139 -1.13 -10.31 22.22
N GLN A 140 -2.17 -11.09 22.46
CA GLN A 140 -2.38 -11.77 23.74
C GLN A 140 -1.89 -13.23 23.71
N GLY A 141 -1.90 -13.86 22.53
CA GLY A 141 -1.36 -15.20 22.38
C GLY A 141 -1.17 -15.63 20.92
N PRO A 142 -0.69 -16.87 20.70
CA PRO A 142 -0.41 -17.42 19.37
C PRO A 142 -1.58 -17.35 18.39
N GLN A 143 -2.81 -17.49 18.88
CA GLN A 143 -4.04 -17.37 18.08
C GLN A 143 -4.20 -15.99 17.42
N ASP A 144 -3.57 -14.96 17.97
CA ASP A 144 -3.62 -13.61 17.41
C ASP A 144 -2.51 -13.35 16.38
N ALA A 145 -1.44 -14.16 16.38
CA ALA A 145 -0.17 -13.92 15.67
C ALA A 145 0.29 -15.13 14.83
N TRP A 146 -0.60 -15.75 14.03
CA TRP A 146 -0.24 -16.86 13.14
C TRP A 146 0.42 -18.07 13.83
N GLY A 147 0.07 -18.33 15.09
CA GLY A 147 0.67 -19.40 15.89
C GLY A 147 1.99 -19.00 16.59
N LEU A 148 2.43 -17.75 16.45
CA LEU A 148 3.66 -17.25 17.05
C LEU A 148 3.44 -16.81 18.50
N ARG A 149 4.33 -17.25 19.38
CA ARG A 149 4.41 -16.71 20.74
C ARG A 149 5.18 -15.40 20.71
N VAL A 150 4.46 -14.28 20.72
CA VAL A 150 5.06 -12.92 20.68
C VAL A 150 5.82 -12.61 21.97
N TYR A 151 5.18 -12.86 23.12
CA TYR A 151 5.75 -12.57 24.44
C TYR A 151 6.06 -13.84 25.25
N ARG A 152 7.12 -13.78 26.06
CA ARG A 152 7.55 -14.87 26.96
C ARG A 152 6.52 -15.13 28.07
N SER A 153 5.80 -14.11 28.48
CA SER A 153 4.71 -14.19 29.45
C SER A 153 3.65 -13.16 29.09
N GLU A 154 2.53 -13.17 29.81
CA GLU A 154 1.63 -12.02 29.83
C GLU A 154 2.41 -10.76 30.18
N LEU A 155 2.09 -9.65 29.50
CA LEU A 155 2.71 -8.37 29.78
C LEU A 155 2.15 -7.79 31.08
N PRO A 156 2.98 -7.11 31.89
CA PRO A 156 2.46 -6.29 32.98
C PRO A 156 1.49 -5.22 32.45
N ASP A 157 0.47 -4.90 33.24
CA ASP A 157 -0.56 -3.89 32.89
C ASP A 157 0.04 -2.54 32.48
N ASP A 158 1.13 -2.12 33.14
CA ASP A 158 1.81 -0.87 32.80
C ASP A 158 2.45 -0.90 31.40
N GLU A 159 3.01 -2.04 31.00
CA GLU A 159 3.63 -2.21 29.68
C GLU A 159 2.58 -2.26 28.56
N ASP A 160 1.45 -2.94 28.81
CA ASP A 160 0.28 -2.94 27.91
C ASP A 160 -0.30 -1.53 27.78
N ARG A 161 -0.47 -0.81 28.90
CA ARG A 161 -0.98 0.57 28.92
C ARG A 161 -0.10 1.52 28.11
N VAL A 162 1.23 1.39 28.20
CA VAL A 162 2.16 2.20 27.40
C VAL A 162 2.00 1.92 25.90
N SER A 163 1.90 0.66 25.50
CA SER A 163 1.68 0.29 24.09
C SER A 163 0.32 0.80 23.57
N ARG A 164 -0.74 0.73 24.38
CA ARG A 164 -2.07 1.26 24.00
C ARG A 164 -2.12 2.78 23.96
N ALA A 165 -1.35 3.48 24.80
CA ALA A 165 -1.20 4.92 24.69
C ALA A 165 -0.51 5.31 23.37
N ALA A 166 0.49 4.53 22.91
CA ALA A 166 1.11 4.74 21.61
C ALA A 166 0.14 4.53 20.45
N TYR A 167 -0.78 3.54 20.54
CA TYR A 167 -1.88 3.40 19.60
C TYR A 167 -2.73 4.67 19.51
N ASP A 168 -3.12 5.22 20.66
CA ASP A 168 -3.96 6.43 20.72
C ASP A 168 -3.22 7.64 20.11
N THR A 169 -1.92 7.78 20.38
CA THR A 169 -1.07 8.80 19.75
C THR A 169 -1.01 8.65 18.23
N PHE A 170 -0.86 7.43 17.71
CA PHE A 170 -0.83 7.18 16.27
C PHE A 170 -2.14 7.59 15.61
N TYR A 171 -3.28 7.14 16.16
CA TYR A 171 -4.59 7.42 15.56
C TYR A 171 -5.00 8.89 15.65
N ALA A 172 -4.65 9.59 16.74
CA ALA A 172 -4.80 11.05 16.83
C ALA A 172 -3.96 11.76 15.76
N THR A 173 -2.71 11.33 15.59
CA THR A 173 -1.80 11.88 14.57
C THR A 173 -2.33 11.65 13.15
N ALA A 174 -2.78 10.42 12.85
CA ALA A 174 -3.34 10.06 11.57
C ALA A 174 -4.62 10.86 11.29
N PHE A 175 -5.48 11.02 12.29
CA PHE A 175 -6.69 11.84 12.18
C PHE A 175 -6.37 13.28 11.80
N ASP A 176 -5.44 13.94 12.50
CA ASP A 176 -5.04 15.32 12.22
C ASP A 176 -4.40 15.47 10.83
N LEU A 177 -3.64 14.47 10.39
CA LEU A 177 -3.00 14.49 9.07
C LEU A 177 -4.03 14.35 7.96
N LEU A 178 -4.91 13.36 8.06
CA LEU A 178 -5.94 13.09 7.05
C LEU A 178 -7.02 14.17 7.02
N SER A 179 -7.37 14.77 8.17
CA SER A 179 -8.30 15.90 8.24
C SER A 179 -7.75 17.12 7.48
N ARG A 180 -6.45 17.42 7.61
CA ARG A 180 -5.82 18.50 6.83
C ARG A 180 -5.79 18.23 5.33
N LEU A 181 -5.61 16.97 4.92
CA LEU A 181 -5.72 16.59 3.51
C LEU A 181 -7.15 16.77 2.99
N ALA A 182 -8.15 16.33 3.76
CA ALA A 182 -9.56 16.53 3.47
C ALA A 182 -9.92 18.01 3.34
N GLU A 183 -9.52 18.85 4.29
CA GLU A 183 -9.78 20.30 4.27
C GLU A 183 -9.13 20.97 3.05
N LYS A 184 -7.89 20.60 2.72
CA LYS A 184 -7.12 21.24 1.64
C LYS A 184 -7.57 20.81 0.25
N HIS A 185 -7.94 19.54 0.08
CA HIS A 185 -8.16 18.94 -1.23
C HIS A 185 -9.60 18.47 -1.46
N GLY A 186 -10.48 18.54 -0.46
CA GLY A 186 -11.85 18.05 -0.51
C GLY A 186 -11.97 16.53 -0.43
N ARG A 187 -11.07 15.79 -1.10
CA ARG A 187 -10.95 14.33 -1.05
C ARG A 187 -9.49 13.89 -1.03
N PHE A 188 -9.23 12.70 -0.49
CA PHE A 188 -7.88 12.14 -0.47
C PHE A 188 -7.87 10.62 -0.64
N VAL A 189 -6.72 10.08 -1.04
CA VAL A 189 -6.45 8.64 -1.11
C VAL A 189 -5.24 8.30 -0.24
N VAL A 190 -5.34 7.26 0.57
CA VAL A 190 -4.21 6.64 1.27
C VAL A 190 -3.77 5.41 0.50
N LEU A 191 -2.51 5.36 0.10
CA LEU A 191 -1.82 4.15 -0.33
C LEU A 191 -1.33 3.44 0.94
N ASP A 192 -2.11 2.50 1.45
CA ASP A 192 -1.81 1.73 2.66
C ASP A 192 -0.93 0.55 2.27
N LEU A 193 0.39 0.77 2.31
CA LEU A 193 1.41 -0.10 1.75
C LEU A 193 1.81 -1.19 2.73
N HIS A 194 1.58 -2.42 2.31
CA HIS A 194 1.85 -3.65 3.04
C HIS A 194 2.64 -4.65 2.19
N SER A 195 3.14 -5.70 2.83
CA SER A 195 3.68 -6.85 2.12
C SER A 195 3.42 -8.16 2.84
N TYR A 196 3.47 -9.27 2.10
CA TYR A 196 3.14 -10.57 2.66
C TYR A 196 4.04 -11.70 2.19
N ASN A 197 4.20 -12.67 3.09
CA ASN A 197 5.00 -13.86 2.86
C ASN A 197 4.27 -14.86 1.94
N HIS A 198 4.99 -15.35 0.93
CA HIS A 198 4.54 -16.43 0.04
C HIS A 198 5.35 -17.72 0.21
N ARG A 199 6.48 -17.72 0.93
CA ARG A 199 7.30 -18.92 1.19
C ARG A 199 7.17 -19.37 2.64
N ARG A 200 5.93 -19.49 3.13
CA ARG A 200 5.64 -19.79 4.55
C ARG A 200 6.08 -21.19 4.98
N ASP A 201 6.07 -22.16 4.08
CA ASP A 201 6.39 -23.56 4.39
C ASP A 201 7.91 -23.85 4.51
N GLY A 202 8.77 -22.90 4.12
CA GLY A 202 10.22 -23.01 4.31
C GLY A 202 11.05 -22.27 3.27
N ALA A 203 12.30 -21.96 3.63
CA ALA A 203 13.28 -21.26 2.77
C ALA A 203 13.68 -22.01 1.50
N GLU A 204 13.42 -23.31 1.45
CA GLU A 204 13.69 -24.17 0.28
C GLU A 204 12.40 -24.76 -0.31
N GLN A 205 11.24 -24.38 0.23
CA GLN A 205 9.95 -24.85 -0.28
C GLN A 205 9.48 -23.98 -1.45
N PRO A 206 8.62 -24.55 -2.32
CA PRO A 206 7.93 -23.77 -3.35
C PRO A 206 7.16 -22.60 -2.75
N GLY A 207 7.03 -21.52 -3.52
CA GLY A 207 6.11 -20.45 -3.16
C GLY A 207 4.65 -20.92 -3.15
N ALA A 208 3.82 -20.21 -2.41
CA ALA A 208 2.38 -20.43 -2.38
C ALA A 208 1.74 -20.27 -3.76
N ASP A 209 0.60 -20.94 -3.98
CA ASP A 209 -0.12 -20.97 -5.26
C ASP A 209 -0.39 -19.56 -5.82
N GLU A 210 0.12 -19.27 -7.01
CA GLU A 210 -0.02 -17.97 -7.69
C GLU A 210 -1.47 -17.57 -7.95
N ARG A 211 -2.41 -18.52 -7.98
CA ARG A 211 -3.84 -18.24 -8.11
C ARG A 211 -4.40 -17.51 -6.88
N GLU A 212 -3.88 -17.84 -5.71
CA GLU A 212 -4.29 -17.27 -4.42
C GLU A 212 -3.31 -16.22 -3.88
N ASN A 213 -2.18 -16.01 -4.57
CA ASN A 213 -1.07 -15.15 -4.14
C ASN A 213 -0.59 -14.24 -5.30
N PRO A 214 -1.41 -13.25 -5.70
CA PRO A 214 -1.04 -12.32 -6.76
C PRO A 214 0.16 -11.45 -6.37
N GLU A 215 0.91 -10.93 -7.32
CA GLU A 215 2.04 -10.03 -6.99
C GLU A 215 1.59 -8.79 -6.19
N VAL A 216 0.41 -8.27 -6.52
CA VAL A 216 -0.24 -7.18 -5.79
C VAL A 216 -1.67 -7.60 -5.46
N ASN A 217 -1.99 -7.71 -4.18
CA ASN A 217 -3.38 -7.84 -3.73
C ASN A 217 -3.90 -6.46 -3.32
N LEU A 218 -4.98 -6.01 -3.97
CA LEU A 218 -5.68 -4.79 -3.61
C LEU A 218 -6.90 -5.11 -2.74
N GLY A 219 -6.83 -4.77 -1.45
CA GLY A 219 -7.90 -4.93 -0.48
C GLY A 219 -8.88 -3.75 -0.51
N THR A 220 -10.14 -4.02 -0.87
CA THR A 220 -11.17 -2.98 -1.07
C THR A 220 -12.50 -3.30 -0.39
N ARG A 221 -12.60 -4.38 0.40
CA ARG A 221 -13.90 -4.85 0.96
C ARG A 221 -14.60 -3.82 1.86
N ARG A 222 -13.87 -2.81 2.32
CA ARG A 222 -14.38 -1.73 3.19
C ARG A 222 -14.55 -0.40 2.47
N LEU A 223 -14.23 -0.33 1.18
CA LEU A 223 -14.50 0.85 0.36
C LEU A 223 -15.95 0.83 -0.12
N ASP A 224 -16.59 2.00 -0.09
CA ASP A 224 -17.81 2.25 -0.85
C ASP A 224 -17.48 2.11 -2.34
N ARG A 225 -17.75 0.93 -2.91
CA ARG A 225 -17.39 0.61 -4.29
C ARG A 225 -18.23 1.38 -5.30
N GLU A 226 -19.39 1.90 -4.96
CA GLU A 226 -20.17 2.76 -5.86
C GLU A 226 -19.46 4.09 -6.07
N ARG A 227 -18.92 4.65 -4.98
CA ARG A 227 -18.21 5.93 -4.99
C ARG A 227 -16.78 5.82 -5.50
N TRP A 228 -16.04 4.81 -5.04
CA TRP A 228 -14.59 4.73 -5.23
C TRP A 228 -14.17 3.79 -6.38
N ALA A 229 -15.09 3.34 -7.23
CA ALA A 229 -14.77 2.44 -8.34
C ALA A 229 -13.68 2.98 -9.27
N GLY A 230 -13.79 4.24 -9.70
CA GLY A 230 -12.81 4.84 -10.60
C GLY A 230 -11.40 4.88 -10.01
N VAL A 231 -11.27 5.09 -8.68
CA VAL A 231 -9.99 5.07 -7.97
C VAL A 231 -9.38 3.67 -7.98
N VAL A 232 -10.19 2.65 -7.64
CA VAL A 232 -9.76 1.23 -7.63
C VAL A 232 -9.35 0.78 -9.04
N GLU A 233 -10.18 1.06 -10.04
CA GLU A 233 -9.94 0.66 -11.44
C GLU A 233 -8.69 1.33 -12.02
N CYS A 234 -8.51 2.64 -11.78
CA CYS A 234 -7.33 3.35 -12.27
C CYS A 234 -6.05 2.86 -11.58
N PHE A 235 -6.10 2.54 -10.29
CA PHE A 235 -4.95 1.96 -9.59
C PHE A 235 -4.57 0.60 -10.18
N SER A 236 -5.53 -0.33 -10.27
CA SER A 236 -5.29 -1.67 -10.80
C SER A 236 -4.74 -1.62 -12.22
N ALA A 237 -5.34 -0.81 -13.10
CA ALA A 237 -4.88 -0.65 -14.47
C ALA A 237 -3.45 -0.08 -14.56
N ALA A 238 -3.06 0.84 -13.67
CA ALA A 238 -1.71 1.39 -13.63
C ALA A 238 -0.68 0.34 -13.19
N MET A 239 -1.03 -0.51 -12.20
CA MET A 239 -0.18 -1.61 -11.77
C MET A 239 -0.02 -2.67 -12.86
N GLU A 240 -1.12 -3.07 -13.51
CA GLU A 240 -1.10 -4.00 -14.66
C GLU A 240 -0.28 -3.46 -15.84
N THR A 241 -0.45 -2.17 -16.17
CA THR A 241 0.34 -1.51 -17.22
C THR A 241 1.84 -1.49 -16.88
N SER A 242 2.16 -1.42 -15.59
CA SER A 242 3.53 -1.51 -15.08
C SER A 242 4.06 -2.95 -15.01
N GLY A 243 3.27 -3.93 -15.44
CA GLY A 243 3.65 -5.34 -15.55
C GLY A 243 3.41 -6.17 -14.29
N PHE A 244 2.66 -5.67 -13.32
CA PHE A 244 2.32 -6.42 -12.09
C PHE A 244 1.02 -7.22 -12.26
N ASP A 245 0.99 -8.43 -11.70
CA ASP A 245 -0.25 -9.17 -11.45
C ASP A 245 -1.01 -8.55 -10.27
N CYS A 246 -1.91 -7.60 -10.57
CA CYS A 246 -2.72 -6.89 -9.58
C CYS A 246 -4.14 -7.46 -9.53
N ARG A 247 -4.54 -8.01 -8.38
CA ARG A 247 -5.88 -8.60 -8.20
C ARG A 247 -6.58 -8.08 -6.95
N GLU A 248 -7.88 -7.86 -7.06
CA GLU A 248 -8.70 -7.33 -5.98
C GLU A 248 -9.18 -8.46 -5.05
N ASN A 249 -8.98 -8.31 -3.73
CA ASN A 249 -9.55 -9.14 -2.66
C ASN A 249 -9.32 -10.66 -2.73
N VAL A 250 -8.27 -11.13 -3.42
CA VAL A 250 -7.94 -12.56 -3.55
C VAL A 250 -7.47 -13.14 -2.22
N LYS A 251 -6.45 -12.52 -1.61
CA LYS A 251 -5.84 -12.98 -0.36
C LYS A 251 -6.28 -12.12 0.83
N PHE A 252 -6.33 -10.81 0.65
CA PHE A 252 -6.64 -9.85 1.71
C PHE A 252 -7.73 -8.88 1.29
N GLY A 253 -8.63 -8.55 2.21
CA GLY A 253 -9.77 -7.66 1.96
C GLY A 253 -9.59 -6.21 2.39
N GLY A 254 -8.44 -5.87 2.97
CA GLY A 254 -8.19 -4.61 3.67
C GLY A 254 -8.25 -4.77 5.20
N GLY A 255 -7.36 -4.05 5.89
CA GLY A 255 -7.17 -4.13 7.33
C GLY A 255 -8.03 -3.16 8.15
N HIS A 256 -7.70 -3.02 9.43
CA HIS A 256 -8.41 -2.10 10.33
C HIS A 256 -8.17 -0.63 9.97
N PHE A 257 -6.96 -0.24 9.53
CA PHE A 257 -6.69 1.15 9.18
C PHE A 257 -7.58 1.61 8.03
N ALA A 258 -7.68 0.82 6.96
CA ALA A 258 -8.56 1.13 5.84
C ALA A 258 -10.04 1.21 6.23
N HIS A 259 -10.47 0.34 7.14
CA HIS A 259 -11.81 0.41 7.72
C HIS A 259 -12.03 1.71 8.51
N TRP A 260 -11.08 2.08 9.37
CA TRP A 260 -11.14 3.30 10.16
C TRP A 260 -11.18 4.55 9.27
N VAL A 261 -10.41 4.60 8.18
CA VAL A 261 -10.48 5.70 7.20
C VAL A 261 -11.87 5.82 6.60
N ALA A 262 -12.47 4.70 6.17
CA ALA A 262 -13.80 4.69 5.57
C ALA A 262 -14.90 5.16 6.53
N GLU A 263 -14.80 4.81 7.82
CA GLU A 263 -15.76 5.25 8.85
C GLU A 263 -15.56 6.70 9.28
N THR A 264 -14.30 7.15 9.34
CA THR A 264 -13.95 8.49 9.84
C THR A 264 -14.11 9.58 8.79
N PHE A 265 -13.88 9.24 7.51
CA PHE A 265 -13.95 10.18 6.38
C PHE A 265 -14.94 9.72 5.30
N PRO A 266 -16.22 9.46 5.64
CA PRO A 266 -17.19 8.92 4.70
C PRO A 266 -17.38 9.87 3.51
N GLY A 267 -17.14 9.36 2.30
CA GLY A 267 -17.25 10.13 1.06
C GLY A 267 -16.08 11.05 0.73
N THR A 268 -15.13 11.21 1.66
CA THR A 268 -14.00 12.14 1.56
C THR A 268 -12.66 11.41 1.45
N GLY A 269 -12.46 10.35 2.23
CA GLY A 269 -11.22 9.58 2.25
C GLY A 269 -11.42 8.14 1.78
N ALA A 270 -10.43 7.61 1.05
CA ALA A 270 -10.32 6.20 0.74
C ALA A 270 -8.92 5.68 1.04
N ALA A 271 -8.81 4.50 1.65
CA ALA A 271 -7.56 3.79 1.81
C ALA A 271 -7.55 2.57 0.88
N LEU A 272 -6.56 2.52 -0.01
CA LEU A 272 -6.25 1.35 -0.83
C LEU A 272 -5.27 0.49 -0.02
N SER A 273 -5.74 -0.59 0.60
CA SER A 273 -4.84 -1.57 1.23
C SER A 273 -4.12 -2.36 0.13
N ILE A 274 -2.83 -2.09 -0.05
CA ILE A 274 -2.02 -2.62 -1.13
C ILE A 274 -1.00 -3.57 -0.54
N GLU A 275 -1.13 -4.85 -0.88
CA GLU A 275 -0.34 -5.93 -0.31
C GLU A 275 0.60 -6.47 -1.38
N PHE A 276 1.89 -6.16 -1.28
CA PHE A 276 2.92 -6.68 -2.18
C PHE A 276 3.38 -8.06 -1.74
N LYS A 277 3.32 -9.05 -2.64
CA LYS A 277 4.03 -10.32 -2.42
C LYS A 277 5.52 -10.01 -2.25
N LYS A 278 6.19 -10.56 -1.24
CA LYS A 278 7.62 -10.33 -0.99
C LYS A 278 8.52 -11.07 -1.99
N THR A 279 8.41 -10.69 -3.26
CA THR A 279 9.37 -11.04 -4.33
C THR A 279 10.48 -10.00 -4.48
N TYR A 280 10.36 -8.86 -3.78
CA TYR A 280 11.38 -7.81 -3.72
C TYR A 280 12.46 -8.06 -2.66
N MET A 281 12.33 -9.13 -1.88
CA MET A 281 13.28 -9.55 -0.87
C MET A 281 13.17 -11.06 -0.66
N ASP A 282 14.20 -11.66 -0.09
CA ASP A 282 14.12 -13.00 0.45
C ASP A 282 13.54 -12.96 1.88
N GLU A 283 12.40 -13.62 2.07
CA GLU A 283 11.62 -13.61 3.32
C GLU A 283 12.34 -14.26 4.52
N TRP A 284 13.33 -15.11 4.26
CA TRP A 284 14.00 -15.91 5.28
C TRP A 284 15.33 -15.31 5.72
N THR A 285 16.06 -14.69 4.80
CA THR A 285 17.35 -14.04 5.05
C THR A 285 17.22 -12.53 5.27
N GLY A 286 16.10 -11.93 4.88
CA GLY A 286 15.90 -10.48 4.89
C GLY A 286 16.64 -9.73 3.78
N ALA A 287 17.32 -10.44 2.86
CA ALA A 287 18.08 -9.83 1.79
C ALA A 287 17.16 -9.13 0.77
N VAL A 288 17.35 -7.82 0.57
CA VAL A 288 16.51 -6.99 -0.29
C VAL A 288 17.05 -6.85 -1.72
N ASP A 289 16.18 -6.99 -2.71
CA ASP A 289 16.42 -6.54 -4.07
C ASP A 289 15.97 -5.08 -4.21
N SER A 290 16.94 -4.17 -4.12
CA SER A 290 16.67 -2.72 -4.24
C SER A 290 16.10 -2.32 -5.61
N SER A 291 16.38 -3.08 -6.67
CA SER A 291 15.85 -2.82 -8.01
C SER A 291 14.36 -3.18 -8.10
N ALA A 292 13.94 -4.24 -7.41
CA ALA A 292 12.54 -4.62 -7.30
C ALA A 292 11.73 -3.58 -6.49
N VAL A 293 12.27 -3.10 -5.36
CA VAL A 293 11.67 -2.01 -4.58
C VAL A 293 11.50 -0.75 -5.43
N GLU A 294 12.52 -0.40 -6.21
CA GLU A 294 12.47 0.76 -7.10
C GLU A 294 11.44 0.60 -8.23
N ARG A 295 11.29 -0.60 -8.82
CA ARG A 295 10.20 -0.86 -9.78
C ARG A 295 8.83 -0.65 -9.15
N ILE A 296 8.61 -1.16 -7.94
CA ILE A 296 7.35 -0.97 -7.22
C ILE A 296 7.09 0.53 -7.00
N ARG A 297 8.09 1.27 -6.54
CA ARG A 297 7.98 2.73 -6.34
C ARG A 297 7.61 3.46 -7.62
N MET A 298 8.21 3.08 -8.75
CA MET A 298 7.91 3.68 -10.06
C MET A 298 6.49 3.33 -10.53
N ALA A 299 6.02 2.10 -10.32
CA ALA A 299 4.65 1.69 -10.64
C ALA A 299 3.62 2.45 -9.80
N LEU A 300 3.82 2.53 -8.48
CA LEU A 300 2.99 3.34 -7.59
C LEU A 300 2.98 4.82 -8.02
N GLY A 301 4.15 5.37 -8.37
CA GLY A 301 4.27 6.75 -8.85
C GLY A 301 3.52 7.00 -10.16
N SER A 302 3.45 6.00 -11.05
CA SER A 302 2.68 6.10 -12.30
C SER A 302 1.17 6.11 -12.07
N ALA A 303 0.69 5.51 -10.98
CA ALA A 303 -0.72 5.50 -10.60
C ALA A 303 -1.18 6.86 -10.06
N VAL A 304 -0.31 7.60 -9.37
CA VAL A 304 -0.66 8.85 -8.65
C VAL A 304 -1.44 9.86 -9.53
N PRO A 305 -1.00 10.22 -10.75
CA PRO A 305 -1.75 11.19 -11.56
C PRO A 305 -3.16 10.71 -11.94
N ALA A 306 -3.35 9.39 -12.12
CA ALA A 306 -4.66 8.82 -12.42
C ALA A 306 -5.57 8.84 -11.18
N LEU A 307 -5.03 8.54 -10.00
CA LEU A 307 -5.74 8.64 -8.73
C LEU A 307 -6.22 10.07 -8.44
N VAL A 308 -5.35 11.06 -8.63
CA VAL A 308 -5.68 12.48 -8.44
C VAL A 308 -6.84 12.88 -9.37
N ARG A 309 -6.75 12.56 -10.67
CA ARG A 309 -7.86 12.84 -11.60
C ARG A 309 -9.15 12.12 -11.21
N ALA A 310 -9.06 10.86 -10.78
CA ALA A 310 -10.23 10.09 -10.38
C ALA A 310 -11.00 10.81 -9.26
N ILE A 311 -10.30 11.25 -8.20
CA ILE A 311 -10.98 11.93 -7.07
C ILE A 311 -11.43 13.36 -7.36
N GLU A 312 -10.78 14.07 -8.28
CA GLU A 312 -11.21 15.40 -8.76
C GLU A 312 -12.50 15.32 -9.59
N THR A 313 -12.71 14.22 -10.32
CA THR A 313 -13.89 14.01 -11.16
C THR A 313 -15.06 13.34 -10.44
N MET A 314 -14.87 12.93 -9.18
CA MET A 314 -15.94 12.39 -8.34
C MET A 314 -16.94 13.52 -8.03
N GLY A 315 -18.21 13.32 -8.43
CA GLY A 315 -19.34 14.20 -8.09
C GLY A 315 -19.56 14.27 -6.59
#